data_AF-A0A9J6FJM0-F1
#
_entry.id   AF-A0A9J6FJM0-F1
#
_cell.length_a   1.000
_cell.length_b   1.000
_cell.length_c   1.000
_cell.angle_alpha   90.00
_cell.angle_beta   90.00
_cell.angle_gamma   90.00
#
_symmetry.space_group_name_H-M   'P 1'
#
loop_
_entity.id
_entity.type
_entity.pdbx_description
1 polymer ?
#
loop_
_entity_poly.entity_id
_entity_poly.type
_entity_poly.pdbx_seq_one_letter_code
_entity_poly.pdbx_strand_id
1 'polypeptide(L)'
;MRRYKSGFGFNSAILAGIARKTKSMDGFKRHGGLIVDEMKLSECLNVGAGGKVSGLVDLGKFTPESDKHVPCDHGLVIMFQPVAGSWHQILGVFVLEEM
;
A
#
# COMPACT_ATOMS: atom_id res chain seq x y z
N MET A 1 -23.64 3.15 -2.34
CA MET A 1 -22.71 2.34 -1.52
C MET A 1 -21.32 2.49 -2.11
N ARG A 2 -20.42 3.23 -1.44
CA ARG A 2 -19.08 3.51 -1.96
C ARG A 2 -18.24 2.25 -1.73
N ARG A 3 -17.96 1.49 -2.79
CA ARG A 3 -17.07 0.31 -2.77
C ARG A 3 -15.68 0.76 -2.30
N TYR A 4 -15.43 0.72 -1.00
CA TYR A 4 -14.10 0.91 -0.45
C TYR A 4 -13.33 -0.38 -0.73
N LYS A 5 -12.63 -0.44 -1.86
CA LYS A 5 -11.59 -1.45 -2.06
C LYS A 5 -10.42 -1.02 -1.18
N SER A 6 -10.27 -1.62 0.00
CA SER A 6 -8.98 -1.67 0.68
C SER A 6 -8.12 -2.69 -0.08
N GLY A 7 -7.72 -2.33 -1.30
CA GLY A 7 -6.84 -3.15 -2.11
C GLY A 7 -5.40 -2.87 -1.70
N PHE A 8 -4.59 -3.93 -1.70
CA PHE A 8 -3.15 -3.79 -1.71
C PHE A 8 -2.72 -2.97 -2.95
N GLY A 9 -1.55 -2.36 -2.87
CA GLY A 9 -1.05 -1.45 -3.88
C GLY A 9 -1.28 0.03 -3.57
N PHE A 10 -1.01 0.87 -4.58
CA PHE A 10 -1.22 2.31 -4.48
C PHE A 10 -2.70 2.68 -4.57
N ASN A 11 -3.14 3.56 -3.68
CA ASN A 11 -4.50 4.08 -3.74
C ASN A 11 -4.57 5.28 -4.69
N SER A 12 -5.01 5.03 -5.93
CA SER A 12 -5.12 6.06 -6.98
C SER A 12 -6.00 7.25 -6.57
N ALA A 13 -7.06 7.02 -5.78
CA ALA A 13 -7.93 8.09 -5.29
C ALA A 13 -7.20 8.99 -4.28
N ILE A 14 -6.36 8.42 -3.42
CA ILE A 14 -5.50 9.16 -2.50
C ILE A 14 -4.44 9.95 -3.28
N LEU A 15 -3.73 9.32 -4.22
CA LEU A 15 -2.73 10.01 -5.05
C LEU A 15 -3.34 11.19 -5.80
N ALA A 16 -4.52 11.01 -6.40
CA ALA A 16 -5.25 12.10 -7.05
C ALA A 16 -5.69 13.19 -6.06
N GLY A 17 -6.04 12.82 -4.82
CA GLY A 17 -6.35 13.75 -3.74
C GLY A 17 -5.15 14.61 -3.33
N ILE A 18 -3.99 13.99 -3.12
CA ILE A 18 -2.73 14.69 -2.83
C ILE A 18 -2.38 15.63 -3.98
N ALA A 19 -2.45 15.15 -5.23
CA ALA A 19 -2.15 15.94 -6.42
C ALA A 19 -3.06 17.17 -6.54
N ARG A 20 -4.34 17.09 -6.13
CA ARG A 20 -5.22 18.27 -6.07
C ARG A 20 -4.83 19.22 -4.94
N LYS A 21 -4.56 18.70 -3.74
CA LYS A 21 -4.18 19.51 -2.57
C LYS A 21 -2.90 20.31 -2.82
N THR A 22 -1.91 19.72 -3.49
CA THR A 22 -0.61 20.35 -3.71
C THR A 22 -0.65 21.47 -4.74
N LYS A 23 -1.67 21.56 -5.60
CA LYS A 23 -1.79 22.63 -6.62
C LYS A 23 -1.80 24.03 -6.03
N SER A 24 -2.47 24.21 -4.89
CA SER A 24 -2.57 25.50 -4.20
C SER A 24 -1.47 25.72 -3.15
N MET A 25 -0.59 24.74 -2.95
CA MET A 25 0.50 24.85 -1.98
C MET A 25 1.70 25.57 -2.60
N ASP A 26 2.38 26.37 -1.79
CA ASP A 26 3.69 26.92 -2.12
C ASP A 26 4.69 25.81 -2.48
N GLY A 27 5.62 26.10 -3.38
CA GLY A 27 6.61 25.14 -3.88
C GLY A 27 7.40 24.49 -2.76
N PHE A 28 7.84 25.24 -1.75
CA PHE A 28 8.59 24.71 -0.62
C PHE A 28 7.76 23.68 0.17
N LYS A 29 6.47 23.96 0.38
CA LYS A 29 5.55 23.11 1.15
C LYS A 29 5.19 21.79 0.47
N ARG A 30 5.53 21.61 -0.82
CA ARG A 30 5.31 20.36 -1.56
C ARG A 30 6.40 19.32 -1.30
N HIS A 31 7.54 19.71 -0.73
CA HIS A 31 8.64 18.80 -0.46
C HIS A 31 8.37 17.96 0.80
N GLY A 32 8.86 16.73 0.78
CA GLY A 32 8.65 15.73 1.81
C GLY A 32 9.54 14.51 1.60
N GLY A 33 9.52 13.62 2.57
CA GLY A 33 10.10 12.28 2.47
C GLY A 33 9.05 11.23 2.16
N LEU A 34 9.49 10.15 1.54
CA LEU A 34 8.76 8.89 1.57
C LEU A 34 9.23 8.09 2.78
N ILE A 35 8.28 7.65 3.59
CA ILE A 35 8.53 6.71 4.69
C ILE A 35 8.10 5.35 4.18
N VAL A 36 9.01 4.40 4.27
CA VAL A 36 8.79 3.00 3.90
C VAL A 36 9.08 2.20 5.14
N ASP A 37 8.10 1.41 5.58
CA ASP A 37 8.23 0.57 6.76
C ASP A 37 7.49 -0.75 6.57
N GLU A 38 7.88 -1.73 7.36
CA GLU A 38 7.35 -3.08 7.34
C GLU A 38 6.53 -3.35 8.61
N MET A 39 5.32 -3.87 8.45
CA MET A 39 4.45 -4.27 9.55
C MET A 39 4.37 -5.79 9.61
N LYS A 40 4.61 -6.37 10.80
CA LYS A 40 4.31 -7.78 11.03
C LYS A 40 2.80 -7.98 10.99
N LEU A 41 2.36 -8.94 10.18
CA LEU A 41 0.99 -9.37 10.06
C LEU A 41 0.83 -10.73 10.74
N SER A 42 -0.38 -11.01 11.22
CA SER A 42 -0.76 -12.38 11.52
C SER A 42 -0.96 -13.11 10.19
N GLU A 43 -0.30 -14.26 10.04
CA GLU A 43 -0.52 -15.15 8.90
C GLU A 43 -2.02 -15.45 8.79
N CYS A 44 -2.60 -15.16 7.62
CA CYS A 44 -4.01 -15.36 7.39
C CYS A 44 -4.24 -15.66 5.93
N LEU A 45 -4.75 -16.86 5.65
CA LEU A 45 -5.12 -17.30 4.31
C LEU A 45 -6.62 -17.13 4.17
N ASN A 46 -7.04 -16.22 3.28
CA ASN A 46 -8.44 -15.87 3.14
C ASN A 46 -8.95 -16.22 1.74
N VAL A 47 -10.08 -16.90 1.67
CA VAL A 47 -10.74 -17.28 0.41
C VAL A 47 -11.94 -16.35 0.21
N GLY A 48 -11.78 -15.40 -0.71
CA GLY A 48 -12.81 -14.46 -1.10
C GLY A 48 -13.90 -15.08 -1.98
N ALA A 49 -14.97 -14.31 -2.19
CA ALA A 49 -16.03 -14.67 -3.14
C ALA A 49 -15.45 -14.88 -4.55
N GLY A 50 -15.81 -15.98 -5.19
CA GLY A 50 -15.24 -16.39 -6.48
C GLY A 50 -13.97 -17.25 -6.38
N GLY A 51 -13.58 -17.70 -5.18
CA GLY A 51 -12.45 -18.62 -4.99
C GLY A 51 -11.09 -17.94 -5.03
N LYS A 52 -11.04 -16.60 -4.97
CA LYS A 52 -9.77 -15.87 -4.92
C LYS A 52 -9.11 -16.10 -3.55
N VAL A 53 -7.92 -16.70 -3.56
CA VAL A 53 -7.10 -16.88 -2.36
C VAL A 53 -6.25 -15.63 -2.15
N SER A 54 -6.17 -15.17 -0.92
CA SER A 54 -5.39 -14.01 -0.46
C SER A 54 -4.57 -14.38 0.77
N GLY A 55 -3.46 -13.67 0.99
CA GLY A 55 -2.58 -13.89 2.16
C GLY A 55 -1.42 -14.88 1.96
N LEU A 56 -1.02 -15.15 0.72
CA LEU A 56 0.25 -15.78 0.37
C LEU A 56 1.31 -14.71 0.07
N VAL A 57 2.59 -15.07 -0.01
CA VAL A 57 3.67 -14.15 -0.41
C VAL A 57 3.65 -13.90 -1.92
N ASP A 58 3.70 -12.62 -2.30
CA ASP A 58 3.81 -12.14 -3.67
C ASP A 58 4.64 -10.84 -3.80
N LEU A 59 5.83 -10.99 -4.35
CA LEU A 59 6.75 -9.94 -4.81
C LEU A 59 6.59 -9.66 -6.32
N GLY A 60 5.46 -10.04 -6.90
CA GLY A 60 5.18 -10.00 -8.34
C GLY A 60 6.11 -10.92 -9.12
N LYS A 61 6.76 -10.39 -10.16
CA LYS A 61 7.72 -11.14 -10.98
C LYS A 61 8.99 -11.55 -10.23
N PHE A 62 9.19 -11.06 -9.01
CA PHE A 62 10.35 -11.33 -8.19
C PHE A 62 10.07 -12.39 -7.11
N THR A 63 8.86 -12.92 -7.03
CA THR A 63 8.50 -13.99 -6.08
C THR A 63 9.27 -15.26 -6.44
N PRO A 64 10.16 -15.76 -5.56
CA PRO A 64 10.79 -17.05 -5.76
C PRO A 64 9.74 -18.17 -5.83
N GLU A 65 9.99 -19.22 -6.63
CA GLU A 65 9.05 -20.34 -6.75
C GLU A 65 8.78 -21.02 -5.39
N SER A 66 9.78 -21.04 -4.51
CA SER A 66 9.67 -21.56 -3.14
C SER A 66 8.65 -20.81 -2.29
N ASP A 67 8.39 -19.53 -2.60
CA ASP A 67 7.68 -18.61 -1.72
C ASP A 67 6.22 -18.43 -2.15
N LYS A 68 5.85 -18.85 -3.37
CA LYS A 68 4.49 -18.70 -3.92
C LYS A 68 3.37 -19.36 -3.11
N HIS A 69 3.71 -20.30 -2.23
CA HIS A 69 2.76 -21.03 -1.38
C HIS A 69 2.95 -20.71 0.11
N VAL A 70 3.84 -19.79 0.44
CA VAL A 70 4.12 -19.39 1.82
C VAL A 70 3.09 -18.35 2.26
N PRO A 71 2.45 -18.50 3.44
CA PRO A 71 1.60 -17.46 4.00
C PRO A 71 2.38 -16.16 4.20
N CYS A 72 1.79 -15.04 3.79
CA CYS A 72 2.38 -13.73 4.02
C CYS A 72 2.17 -13.30 5.46
N ASP A 73 3.27 -12.90 6.10
CA ASP A 73 3.34 -12.50 7.49
C ASP A 73 3.87 -11.07 7.67
N HIS A 74 4.08 -10.34 6.56
CA HIS A 74 4.55 -8.96 6.57
C HIS A 74 3.83 -8.10 5.51
N GLY A 75 3.58 -6.85 5.85
CA GLY A 75 3.07 -5.83 4.94
C GLY A 75 4.05 -4.68 4.80
N LEU A 76 4.22 -4.16 3.59
CA LEU A 76 4.96 -2.96 3.31
C LEU A 76 4.01 -1.76 3.27
N VAL A 77 4.30 -0.72 4.03
CA VAL A 77 3.53 0.53 3.99
C VAL A 77 4.41 1.64 3.42
N ILE A 78 3.87 2.36 2.43
CA ILE A 78 4.53 3.53 1.85
C ILE A 78 3.69 4.77 2.21
N MET A 79 4.31 5.72 2.89
CA MET A 79 3.69 6.97 3.32
C MET A 79 4.47 8.18 2.81
N PHE A 80 3.77 9.30 2.66
CA PHE A 80 4.38 10.60 2.45
C PHE A 80 4.33 11.44 3.73
N GLN A 81 5.47 12.06 4.06
CA GLN A 81 5.60 13.03 5.14
C GLN A 81 6.19 14.35 4.59
N PRO A 82 5.47 15.48 4.62
CA PRO A 82 6.00 16.78 4.21
C PRO A 82 7.12 17.25 5.12
N VAL A 83 8.06 18.01 4.56
CA VAL A 83 9.08 18.75 5.34
C VAL A 83 8.43 19.89 6.11
N ALA A 84 7.48 20.59 5.47
CA ALA A 84 6.77 21.72 6.06
C ALA A 84 5.28 21.38 6.23
N GLY A 85 4.93 20.91 7.43
CA GLY A 85 3.57 20.52 7.82
C GLY A 85 3.55 19.28 8.71
N SER A 86 2.42 18.99 9.34
CA SER A 86 2.26 17.89 10.29
C SER A 86 1.37 16.74 9.80
N TRP A 87 1.05 16.69 8.51
CA TRP A 87 0.14 15.69 7.96
C TRP A 87 0.92 14.52 7.35
N HIS A 88 0.47 13.29 7.62
CA HIS A 88 1.00 12.08 7.00
C HIS A 88 -0.07 11.49 6.10
N GLN A 89 0.34 10.80 5.02
CA GLN A 89 -0.61 10.14 4.14
C GLN A 89 -0.06 8.81 3.66
N ILE A 90 -0.79 7.73 3.95
CA ILE A 90 -0.54 6.41 3.35
C ILE A 90 -0.82 6.52 1.85
N LEU A 91 0.18 6.20 1.04
CA LEU A 91 0.12 6.19 -0.42
C LEU A 91 -0.28 4.81 -0.94
N GLY A 92 0.27 3.78 -0.31
CA GLY A 92 0.01 2.40 -0.66
C GLY A 92 0.35 1.47 0.51
N VAL A 93 -0.37 0.36 0.55
CA VAL A 93 -0.07 -0.76 1.45
C VAL A 93 0.05 -1.97 0.56
N PHE A 94 1.17 -2.66 0.64
CA PHE A 94 1.41 -3.89 -0.08
C PHE A 94 1.50 -4.95 0.98
N VAL A 95 0.44 -5.73 1.14
CA VAL A 95 0.69 -7.11 1.52
C VAL A 95 1.25 -7.73 0.26
N LEU A 96 2.19 -8.63 0.40
CA LEU A 96 2.77 -9.32 -0.73
C LEU A 96 1.64 -10.14 -1.40
N GLU A 97 0.72 -9.54 -2.19
CA GLU A 97 -0.32 -10.17 -3.02
C GLU A 97 -0.72 -9.24 -4.20
N GLU A 98 -0.58 -9.70 -5.45
CA GLU A 98 -1.61 -9.62 -6.50
C GLU A 98 -1.38 -10.65 -7.64
N MET A 99 -2.26 -11.67 -7.71
CA MET A 99 -2.76 -12.26 -8.97
C MET A 99 -4.12 -11.66 -9.35
#